data_AF-A0A356TB75-F1
#
_entry.id   AF-A0A356TB75-F1
#
_cell.length_a   1.000
_cell.length_b   1.000
_cell.length_c   1.000
_cell.angle_alpha   90.00
_cell.angle_beta   90.00
_cell.angle_gamma   90.00
#
_symmetry.space_group_name_H-M   'P 1'
#
loop_
_entity.id
_entity.type
_entity.pdbx_description
1 polymer ?
#
loop_
_entity_poly.entity_id
_entity_poly.type
_entity_poly.pdbx_seq_one_letter_code
_entity_poly.pdbx_strand_id
1 'polypeptide(L)'
;MDVIRATPFEYGTVVWPLRPEAPLMLVVVKATFDLRDRGAASIRAAQETCTGPAFDEDDPDRSLRYPGDFDPLKPRGECFLIGSCHPPGGEARASEVTFGVGSVKKTVAVFGDRHWKPGLLGSGFSAPEPFTSMP
;
A
#
# COMPACT_ATOMS: atom_id res chain seq x y z
N MET A 1 -33.35 -4.25 -2.56
CA MET A 1 -32.56 -3.18 -1.93
C MET A 1 -31.91 -2.44 -3.06
N ASP A 2 -32.10 -1.12 -3.11
CA ASP A 2 -31.52 -0.27 -4.15
C ASP A 2 -30.36 0.53 -3.54
N VAL A 3 -29.20 0.51 -4.20
CA VAL A 3 -28.04 1.31 -3.80
C VAL A 3 -27.99 2.55 -4.68
N ILE A 4 -28.03 3.73 -4.06
CA ILE A 4 -27.97 5.02 -4.76
C ILE A 4 -26.58 5.62 -4.53
N ARG A 5 -25.83 5.80 -5.61
CA ARG A 5 -24.51 6.45 -5.59
C ARG A 5 -24.65 7.96 -5.74
N ALA A 6 -24.68 8.67 -4.61
CA ALA A 6 -24.79 10.14 -4.56
C ALA A 6 -23.43 10.86 -4.42
N THR A 7 -22.33 10.15 -4.62
CA THR A 7 -20.95 10.67 -4.50
C THR A 7 -20.17 10.33 -5.77
N PRO A 8 -19.02 10.95 -6.05
CA PRO A 8 -18.19 10.56 -7.19
C PRO A 8 -17.49 9.20 -6.98
N PHE A 9 -17.45 8.68 -5.76
CA PHE A 9 -16.70 7.48 -5.40
C PHE A 9 -17.33 6.22 -5.99
N GLU A 10 -16.50 5.23 -6.31
CA GLU A 10 -16.97 3.92 -6.75
C GLU A 10 -17.41 3.08 -5.55
N TYR A 11 -18.27 2.11 -5.83
CA TYR A 11 -18.70 1.16 -4.81
C TYR A 11 -18.77 -0.24 -5.40
N GLY A 12 -18.69 -1.23 -4.52
CA GLY A 12 -18.90 -2.63 -4.84
C GLY A 12 -19.84 -3.26 -3.82
N THR A 13 -20.51 -4.33 -4.22
CA THR A 13 -21.36 -5.11 -3.31
C THR A 13 -21.00 -6.58 -3.36
N VAL A 14 -20.94 -7.23 -2.20
CA VAL A 14 -20.80 -8.69 -2.11
C VAL A 14 -21.84 -9.23 -1.13
N VAL A 15 -22.45 -10.36 -1.49
CA VAL A 15 -23.31 -11.10 -0.56
C VAL A 15 -22.42 -11.98 0.30
N TRP A 16 -22.48 -11.76 1.61
CA TRP A 16 -21.68 -12.51 2.57
C TRP A 16 -22.60 -13.42 3.42
N PRO A 17 -22.44 -14.75 3.34
CA PRO A 17 -23.31 -15.70 4.03
C PRO A 17 -22.85 -15.92 5.48
N LEU A 18 -22.79 -14.87 6.29
CA LEU A 18 -22.44 -15.00 7.72
C LEU A 18 -23.41 -15.96 8.44
N ARG A 19 -24.69 -15.95 8.04
CA ARG A 19 -25.70 -16.92 8.43
C ARG A 19 -26.42 -17.43 7.18
N PRO A 20 -26.54 -18.75 6.95
CA PRO A 20 -27.16 -19.31 5.75
C PRO A 20 -28.59 -18.81 5.49
N GLU A 21 -29.37 -18.61 6.55
CA GLU A 21 -30.77 -18.19 6.51
C GLU A 21 -30.97 -16.67 6.37
N ALA A 22 -29.91 -15.88 6.58
CA ALA A 22 -29.95 -14.43 6.58
C ALA A 22 -28.62 -13.87 6.04
N PRO A 23 -28.39 -13.93 4.71
CA PRO A 23 -27.17 -13.41 4.12
C PRO A 23 -27.10 -11.89 4.30
N LEU A 24 -25.88 -11.39 4.52
CA LEU A 24 -25.61 -9.96 4.63
C LEU A 24 -25.20 -9.41 3.25
N MET A 25 -25.61 -8.19 2.94
CA MET A 25 -25.05 -7.44 1.81
C MET A 25 -24.00 -6.48 2.33
N LEU A 26 -22.74 -6.72 1.99
CA LEU A 26 -21.65 -5.78 2.25
C LEU A 26 -21.59 -4.77 1.11
N VAL A 27 -21.60 -3.48 1.46
CA VAL A 27 -21.37 -2.38 0.52
C VAL A 27 -20.01 -1.79 0.85
N VAL A 28 -19.11 -1.78 -0.12
CA VAL A 28 -17.77 -1.18 -0.03
C VAL A 28 -17.75 0.09 -0.85
N VAL A 29 -17.24 1.19 -0.30
CA VAL A 29 -17.05 2.46 -1.01
C VAL A 29 -15.55 2.71 -1.14
N LYS A 30 -15.08 2.96 -2.36
CA LYS A 30 -13.68 3.21 -2.68
C LYS A 30 -13.52 4.61 -3.27
N ALA A 31 -12.63 5.37 -2.64
CA ALA A 31 -12.31 6.73 -3.05
C ALA A 31 -10.85 6.81 -3.47
N THR A 32 -10.61 7.33 -4.66
CA THR A 32 -9.28 7.57 -5.23
C THR A 32 -8.97 9.06 -5.20
N PHE A 33 -7.77 9.39 -4.73
CA PHE A 33 -7.31 10.77 -4.60
C PHE A 33 -5.96 10.96 -5.28
N ASP A 34 -5.75 12.13 -5.88
CA ASP A 34 -4.42 12.57 -6.31
C ASP A 34 -3.70 13.24 -5.14
N LEU A 35 -2.57 12.67 -4.73
CA LEU A 35 -1.69 13.27 -3.73
C LEU A 35 -0.95 14.46 -4.33
N ARG A 36 -0.75 15.49 -3.51
CA ARG A 36 -0.02 16.71 -3.89
C ARG A 36 1.23 16.82 -3.04
N ASP A 37 2.28 17.42 -3.60
CA ASP A 37 3.52 17.70 -2.85
C ASP A 37 3.24 18.49 -1.56
N ARG A 38 2.28 19.42 -1.63
CA ARG A 38 1.80 20.18 -0.46
C ARG A 38 0.29 20.37 -0.50
N GLY A 39 -0.32 20.38 0.68
CA GLY A 39 -1.75 20.63 0.87
C GLY A 39 -2.60 19.36 0.84
N ALA A 40 -3.92 19.55 0.83
CA ALA A 40 -4.87 18.43 0.82
C ALA A 40 -4.87 17.71 -0.53
N ALA A 41 -5.04 16.39 -0.51
CA ALA A 41 -5.28 15.60 -1.71
C ALA A 41 -6.57 16.04 -2.42
N SER A 42 -6.63 15.89 -3.74
CA SER A 42 -7.87 16.11 -4.51
C SER A 42 -8.56 14.80 -4.85
N ILE A 43 -9.88 14.82 -4.94
CA ILE A 43 -10.63 13.73 -5.56
C ILE A 43 -10.17 13.59 -7.01
N ARG A 44 -9.73 12.39 -7.38
CA ARG A 44 -9.28 12.09 -8.74
C ARG A 44 -10.48 12.06 -9.69
N ALA A 45 -10.36 12.57 -10.91
CA ALA A 45 -11.48 12.57 -11.86
C ALA A 45 -11.90 11.15 -12.26
N ALA A 46 -10.92 10.26 -12.48
CA ALA A 46 -11.15 8.84 -12.71
C ALA A 46 -11.01 8.09 -11.39
N GLN A 47 -12.11 7.52 -10.92
CA GLN A 47 -12.13 6.68 -9.72
C GLN A 47 -11.84 5.22 -10.08
N GLU A 48 -11.10 4.54 -9.20
CA GLU A 48 -10.85 3.10 -9.35
C GLU A 48 -12.01 2.30 -8.77
N THR A 49 -12.38 1.21 -9.44
CA THR A 49 -13.40 0.29 -8.95
C THR A 49 -12.89 -0.58 -7.81
N CYS A 50 -13.81 -1.16 -7.05
CA CYS A 50 -13.48 -2.18 -6.06
C CYS A 50 -12.91 -3.43 -6.76
N THR A 51 -11.80 -3.96 -6.26
CA THR A 51 -11.07 -5.10 -6.83
C THR A 51 -10.85 -6.22 -5.82
N GLY A 52 -10.58 -7.42 -6.33
CA GLY A 52 -9.99 -8.50 -5.53
C GLY A 52 -8.52 -8.25 -5.20
N PRO A 53 -7.86 -9.19 -4.51
CA PRO A 53 -6.43 -9.11 -4.25
C PRO A 53 -5.64 -9.10 -5.56
N ALA A 54 -4.61 -8.24 -5.63
CA ALA A 54 -3.69 -8.18 -6.75
C ALA A 54 -2.32 -8.67 -6.30
N PHE A 55 -1.76 -9.61 -7.04
CA PHE A 55 -0.46 -10.21 -6.77
C PHE A 55 0.59 -9.73 -7.77
N ASP A 56 1.86 -9.84 -7.42
CA ASP A 56 2.96 -9.47 -8.29
C ASP A 56 2.94 -10.28 -9.59
N GLU A 57 3.13 -9.61 -10.73
CA GLU A 57 2.95 -10.19 -12.07
C GLU A 57 1.61 -10.92 -12.30
N ASP A 58 0.59 -10.62 -11.49
CA ASP A 58 -0.72 -11.27 -11.49
C ASP A 58 -0.66 -12.79 -11.20
N ASP A 59 0.40 -13.24 -10.51
CA ASP A 59 0.60 -14.63 -10.09
C ASP A 59 0.23 -14.81 -8.61
N PRO A 60 -0.80 -15.63 -8.28
CA PRO A 60 -1.24 -15.83 -6.90
C PRO A 60 -0.20 -16.49 -5.98
N ASP A 61 0.83 -17.14 -6.53
CA ASP A 61 1.92 -17.73 -5.75
C ASP A 61 3.03 -16.70 -5.42
N ARG A 62 2.94 -15.47 -5.94
CA ARG A 62 3.85 -14.36 -5.66
C ARG A 62 3.34 -13.42 -4.57
N SER A 63 4.17 -12.44 -4.23
CA SER A 63 3.86 -11.43 -3.20
C SER A 63 2.57 -10.68 -3.50
N LEU A 64 1.75 -10.46 -2.48
CA LEU A 64 0.57 -9.61 -2.55
C LEU A 64 0.99 -8.15 -2.72
N ARG A 65 0.49 -7.49 -3.78
CA ARG A 65 0.69 -6.05 -4.02
C ARG A 65 -0.42 -5.22 -3.39
N TYR A 66 -1.67 -5.59 -3.62
CA TYR A 66 -2.84 -4.90 -3.07
C TYR A 66 -3.82 -5.90 -2.45
N PRO A 67 -4.26 -5.71 -1.20
CA PRO A 67 -5.33 -6.51 -0.63
C PRO A 67 -6.65 -6.24 -1.35
N GLY A 68 -7.59 -7.19 -1.27
CA GLY A 68 -8.91 -7.04 -1.85
C GLY A 68 -9.79 -6.05 -1.08
N ASP A 69 -10.74 -5.45 -1.78
CA ASP A 69 -11.68 -4.49 -1.18
C ASP A 69 -12.82 -5.18 -0.41
N PHE A 70 -13.11 -6.44 -0.72
CA PHE A 70 -14.31 -7.17 -0.29
C PHE A 70 -14.15 -8.02 0.98
N ASP A 71 -13.13 -7.78 1.80
CA ASP A 71 -12.98 -8.51 3.06
C ASP A 71 -14.09 -8.12 4.06
N PRO A 72 -14.91 -9.08 4.51
CA PRO A 72 -16.07 -8.80 5.35
C PRO A 72 -15.72 -8.40 6.79
N LEU A 73 -14.49 -8.65 7.23
CA LEU A 73 -14.03 -8.37 8.58
C LEU A 73 -12.73 -7.57 8.56
N LYS A 74 -12.84 -6.25 8.74
CA LYS A 74 -11.70 -5.33 8.93
C LYS A 74 -11.87 -4.58 10.26
N PRO A 75 -11.49 -5.18 11.40
CA PRO A 75 -11.77 -4.61 12.74
C PRO A 75 -10.94 -3.35 13.02
N ARG A 76 -9.89 -3.10 12.22
CA ARG A 76 -9.04 -1.91 12.26
C ARG A 76 -8.78 -1.45 10.84
N GLY A 77 -8.58 -0.14 10.68
CA GLY A 77 -8.05 0.41 9.44
C GLY A 77 -6.58 0.06 9.27
N GLU A 78 -6.15 -0.04 8.03
CA GLU A 78 -4.77 -0.32 7.64
C GLU A 78 -4.30 0.79 6.68
N CYS A 79 -3.00 1.07 6.68
CA CYS A 79 -2.40 2.04 5.79
C CYS A 79 -1.18 1.41 5.12
N PHE A 80 -1.20 1.38 3.80
CA PHE A 80 -0.12 0.84 2.98
C PHE A 80 0.54 1.97 2.19
N LEU A 81 1.86 1.89 2.01
CA LEU A 81 2.62 2.73 1.10
C LEU A 81 3.40 1.83 0.16
N ILE A 82 3.26 2.07 -1.14
CA ILE A 82 4.02 1.40 -2.19
C ILE A 82 4.70 2.50 -3.01
N GLY A 83 5.99 2.35 -3.27
CA GLY A 83 6.78 3.32 -4.00
C GLY A 83 8.26 3.04 -3.86
N SER A 84 9.09 4.01 -4.24
CA SER A 84 10.54 3.94 -4.10
C SER A 84 11.05 5.14 -3.29
N CYS A 85 12.13 4.93 -2.55
CA CYS A 85 12.86 5.97 -1.85
C CYS A 85 13.79 6.71 -2.80
N HIS A 86 13.61 8.02 -2.91
CA HIS A 86 14.53 8.92 -3.60
C HIS A 86 15.21 9.84 -2.57
N PRO A 87 16.54 9.79 -2.39
CA PRO A 87 17.22 10.65 -1.44
C PRO A 87 17.06 12.14 -1.79
N PRO A 88 16.81 13.04 -0.81
CA PRO A 88 16.63 14.47 -1.08
C PRO A 88 17.81 15.16 -1.79
N GLY A 89 19.03 14.64 -1.60
CA GLY A 89 20.26 15.12 -2.24
C GLY A 89 20.56 14.51 -3.62
N GLY A 90 19.65 13.70 -4.16
CA GLY A 90 19.82 12.98 -5.43
C GLY A 90 20.55 11.63 -5.29
N GLU A 91 21.49 11.51 -4.35
CA GLU A 91 22.18 10.25 -4.05
C GLU A 91 22.50 10.14 -2.55
N ALA A 92 22.35 8.95 -1.97
CA ALA A 92 22.78 8.66 -0.60
C ALA A 92 23.08 7.17 -0.41
N ARG A 93 23.82 6.81 0.64
CA ARG A 93 24.00 5.40 1.07
C ARG A 93 22.85 4.91 1.95
N ALA A 94 22.19 5.84 2.63
CA ALA A 94 21.02 5.61 3.44
C ALA A 94 20.12 6.84 3.39
N SER A 95 18.81 6.63 3.49
CA SER A 95 17.80 7.69 3.56
C SER A 95 16.65 7.23 4.44
N GLU A 96 15.81 8.16 4.90
CA GLU A 96 14.61 7.84 5.66
C GLU A 96 13.37 8.14 4.81
N VAL A 97 12.38 7.25 4.89
CA VAL A 97 11.04 7.48 4.32
C VAL A 97 10.04 7.50 5.46
N THR A 98 9.24 8.55 5.52
CA THR A 98 8.17 8.69 6.51
C THR A 98 6.82 8.70 5.82
N PHE A 99 5.91 7.86 6.30
CA PHE A 99 4.52 7.78 5.86
C PHE A 99 3.59 8.01 7.04
N GLY A 100 2.45 8.66 6.81
CA GLY A 100 1.44 8.80 7.84
C GLY A 100 0.06 9.17 7.32
N VAL A 101 -0.95 8.73 8.07
CA VAL A 101 -2.37 9.04 7.85
C VAL A 101 -3.00 9.32 9.21
N GLY A 102 -3.46 10.55 9.43
CA GLY A 102 -3.99 10.98 10.73
C GLY A 102 -2.94 10.81 11.84
N SER A 103 -3.26 10.03 12.87
CA SER A 103 -2.35 9.72 13.98
C SER A 103 -1.35 8.59 13.69
N VAL A 104 -1.55 7.83 12.60
CA VAL A 104 -0.62 6.76 12.20
C VAL A 104 0.58 7.42 11.53
N LYS A 105 1.78 7.16 12.05
CA LYS A 105 3.05 7.62 11.47
C LYS A 105 4.09 6.52 11.59
N LYS A 106 4.78 6.22 10.50
CA LYS A 106 5.86 5.24 10.45
C LYS A 106 7.02 5.79 9.63
N THR A 107 8.22 5.62 10.16
CA THR A 107 9.47 5.96 9.47
C THR A 107 10.28 4.69 9.29
N VAL A 108 10.84 4.51 8.09
CA VAL A 108 11.73 3.40 7.76
C VAL A 108 13.08 3.94 7.27
N ALA A 109 14.16 3.28 7.65
CA ALA A 109 15.49 3.54 7.11
C ALA A 109 15.69 2.66 5.86
N VAL A 110 16.04 3.29 4.75
CA VAL A 110 16.32 2.66 3.46
C VAL A 110 17.82 2.73 3.22
N PHE A 111 18.43 1.59 2.90
CA PHE A 111 19.86 1.48 2.63
C PHE A 111 20.03 1.06 1.18
N GLY A 112 21.09 1.54 0.52
CA GLY A 112 21.50 0.98 -0.78
C GLY A 112 22.00 -0.45 -0.64
N ASP A 113 22.32 -1.07 -1.77
CA ASP A 113 22.69 -2.49 -1.83
C ASP A 113 23.84 -2.85 -0.89
N ARG A 114 23.73 -4.05 -0.29
CA ARG A 114 24.71 -4.61 0.64
C ARG A 114 24.99 -6.06 0.28
N HIS A 115 26.26 -6.42 0.34
CA HIS A 115 26.73 -7.75 -0.02
C HIS A 115 27.35 -8.44 1.18
N TRP A 116 27.13 -9.75 1.30
CA TRP A 116 27.87 -10.57 2.26
C TRP A 116 29.33 -10.67 1.83
N LYS A 117 30.25 -10.30 2.73
CA LYS A 117 31.69 -10.42 2.53
C LYS A 117 32.27 -11.38 3.56
N PRO A 118 33.15 -12.31 3.13
CA PRO A 118 33.94 -13.08 4.08
C PRO A 118 34.91 -12.15 4.81
N GLY A 119 35.04 -12.32 6.13
CA GLY A 119 35.95 -11.55 6.97
C GLY A 119 36.77 -12.48 7.88
N LEU A 120 37.88 -11.96 8.39
CA LEU A 120 38.84 -12.73 9.21
C LEU A 120 38.24 -13.29 10.51
N LEU A 121 37.16 -12.68 11.01
CA LEU A 121 36.46 -13.05 12.25
C LEU A 121 35.02 -13.53 12.01
N GLY A 122 34.68 -13.83 10.75
CA GLY A 122 33.32 -14.18 10.33
C GLY A 122 32.87 -13.39 9.12
N SER A 123 31.77 -13.83 8.51
CA SER A 123 31.13 -13.11 7.41
C SER A 123 30.34 -11.90 7.94
N GLY A 124 30.27 -10.83 7.16
CA GLY A 124 29.49 -9.64 7.49
C GLY A 124 29.03 -8.88 6.26
N PHE A 125 28.10 -7.95 6.43
CA PHE A 125 27.59 -7.12 5.33
C PHE A 125 28.57 -6.00 4.98
N SER A 126 28.67 -5.66 3.69
CA SER A 126 29.33 -4.44 3.25
C SER A 126 28.67 -3.18 3.82
N ALA A 127 29.39 -2.06 3.73
CA ALA A 127 28.74 -0.75 3.79
C ALA A 127 27.72 -0.64 2.63
N PRO A 128 26.59 0.06 2.83
CA PRO A 128 25.62 0.31 1.76
C PRO A 128 26.26 1.07 0.60
N GLU A 129 25.98 0.65 -0.62
CA GLU A 129 26.33 1.38 -1.83
C GLU A 129 25.49 2.67 -1.96
N PRO A 130 25.98 3.73 -2.62
CA PRO A 130 25.16 4.90 -2.92
C PRO A 130 24.03 4.53 -3.89
N PHE A 131 22.85 5.11 -3.70
CA PHE A 131 21.69 4.92 -4.56
C PHE A 131 20.99 6.25 -4.86
N THR A 132 20.34 6.32 -6.01
CA THR A 132 19.44 7.43 -6.42
C THR A 132 17.95 7.05 -6.31
N SER A 133 17.67 5.73 -6.31
CA SER A 133 16.36 5.13 -6.04
C SER A 133 16.52 3.75 -5.39
N MET A 134 15.70 3.42 -4.39
CA MET A 134 15.56 2.07 -3.83
C MET A 134 14.07 1.71 -3.68
N PRO A 135 13.64 0.50 -4.08
CA PRO A 135 12.27 0.04 -3.86
C PRO A 135 11.93 -0.14 -2.37
#